data_AF-A0A0B1R650-F1
#
_entry.id   AF-A0A0B1R650-F1
#
_cell.length_a   1.000
_cell.length_b   1.000
_cell.length_c   1.000
_cell.angle_alpha   90.00
_cell.angle_beta   90.00
_cell.angle_gamma   90.00
#
_symmetry.space_group_name_H-M   'P 1'
#
loop_
_entity.id
_entity.type
_entity.pdbx_description
1 polymer ?
#
loop_
_entity_poly.entity_id
_entity_poly.type
_entity_poly.pdbx_seq_one_letter_code
_entity_poly.pdbx_strand_id
1 'polypeptide(L)' 'MNWIDYELEKPADGQVVAICTDEGVGSGKYEVAFNNFTHILMPGAATFRQYRVSHWFPLQDYHGLGKL' A
#
# COMPACT_ATOMS: atom_id res chain seq x y z
N MET A 1 -6.68 -7.08 -14.22
CA MET A 1 -6.64 -6.40 -12.90
C MET A 1 -5.63 -5.27 -13.04
N ASN A 2 -6.07 -4.02 -12.93
CA ASN A 2 -5.23 -2.86 -13.27
C ASN A 2 -4.66 -2.27 -11.98
N TRP A 3 -3.33 -2.30 -11.87
CA TRP A 3 -2.60 -1.55 -10.85
C TRP A 3 -2.73 -0.05 -11.14
N ILE A 4 -2.77 0.77 -10.08
CA ILE A 4 -2.92 2.22 -10.15
C ILE A 4 -1.54 2.85 -9.98
N ASP A 5 -1.14 3.73 -10.89
CA ASP A 5 0.11 4.48 -10.79
C ASP A 5 0.07 5.37 -9.54
N TYR A 6 1.08 5.23 -8.68
CA TYR A 6 1.14 5.96 -7.41
C TYR A 6 1.21 7.46 -7.63
N GLU A 7 1.86 7.96 -8.69
CA GLU A 7 1.97 9.39 -8.95
C GLU A 7 0.69 9.99 -9.56
N LEU A 8 -0.17 9.16 -10.15
CA LEU A 8 -1.44 9.59 -10.71
C LEU A 8 -2.54 9.71 -9.64
N GLU A 9 -2.63 8.71 -8.76
CA GLU A 9 -3.67 8.63 -7.74
C GLU A 9 -3.11 7.97 -6.48
N LYS A 10 -3.45 8.54 -5.32
CA LYS A 10 -3.04 8.02 -4.01
C LYS A 10 -4.20 7.25 -3.36
N PRO A 11 -3.93 6.21 -2.55
CA PRO A 11 -4.96 5.54 -1.76
C PRO A 11 -5.66 6.52 -0.80
N ALA A 12 -6.81 6.12 -0.24
CA ALA A 12 -7.45 6.88 0.84
C ALA A 12 -6.63 6.83 2.13
N ASP A 13 -6.78 7.85 2.99
CA ASP A 13 -6.08 7.89 4.28
C ASP A 13 -6.45 6.67 5.14
N GLY A 14 -5.43 6.01 5.66
CA GLY A 14 -5.55 4.79 6.45
C GLY A 14 -5.88 3.52 5.66
N GLN A 15 -6.01 3.59 4.33
CA GLN A 15 -6.33 2.43 3.49
C GLN A 15 -5.16 1.45 3.44
N VAL A 16 -5.45 0.17 3.61
CA VAL A 16 -4.47 -0.91 3.39
C VAL A 16 -4.58 -1.41 1.96
N VAL A 17 -3.46 -1.39 1.24
CA VAL A 17 -3.39 -1.73 -0.18
C VAL A 17 -2.21 -2.66 -0.44
N ALA A 18 -2.26 -3.38 -1.56
CA ALA A 18 -1.04 -3.97 -2.10
C ALA A 18 -0.21 -2.88 -2.76
N ILE A 19 1.11 -2.94 -2.60
CA ILE A 19 2.06 -2.00 -3.17
C ILE A 19 3.07 -2.73 -4.04
N CYS A 20 3.40 -2.14 -5.19
CA CYS A 20 4.46 -2.59 -6.07
C CYS A 20 5.67 -1.65 -5.92
N THR A 21 6.81 -2.23 -5.56
CA THR A 21 8.06 -1.55 -5.28
C THR A 21 9.17 -2.04 -6.21
N ASP A 22 10.32 -1.39 -6.16
CA ASP A 22 11.55 -1.83 -6.81
C ASP A 22 12.08 -3.19 -6.32
N GLU A 23 11.69 -3.62 -5.12
CA GLU A 23 12.08 -4.92 -4.53
C GLU A 23 10.99 -6.01 -4.67
N GLY A 24 9.86 -5.70 -5.30
CA GLY A 24 8.76 -6.64 -5.52
C GLY A 24 7.42 -6.13 -4.98
N VAL A 25 6.52 -7.06 -4.63
CA VAL A 25 5.15 -6.76 -4.21
C VAL A 25 4.95 -7.05 -2.74
N GLY A 26 4.30 -6.13 -2.03
CA GLY A 26 3.93 -6.28 -0.62
C GLY A 26 2.63 -5.56 -0.30
N SER A 27 2.43 -5.23 0.97
CA SER A 27 1.29 -4.44 1.44
C SER A 27 1.72 -3.29 2.34
N GLY A 28 0.94 -2.22 2.37
CA GLY A 28 1.17 -1.08 3.25
C GLY A 28 -0.12 -0.33 3.56
N LYS A 29 -0.10 0.42 4.66
CA LYS A 29 -1.17 1.36 5.03
C LYS A 29 -0.77 2.75 4.56
N TYR A 30 -1.60 3.41 3.77
CA TYR A 30 -1.32 4.77 3.33
C TYR A 30 -1.65 5.79 4.41
N GLU A 31 -0.77 6.76 4.63
CA GLU A 31 -1.00 7.89 5.53
C GLU A 31 -0.84 9.21 4.78
N VAL A 32 -1.95 9.94 4.62
CA VAL A 32 -1.99 11.20 3.87
C VAL A 32 -1.14 12.27 4.54
N ALA A 33 -1.09 12.27 5.88
CA ALA A 33 -0.33 13.25 6.66
C ALA A 33 1.17 13.26 6.32
N PHE A 34 1.73 12.11 5.95
CA PHE A 34 3.15 11.95 5.59
C PHE A 34 3.37 11.70 4.10
N ASN A 35 2.29 11.59 3.32
CA ASN A 35 2.31 11.20 1.92
C ASN A 35 3.17 9.93 1.67
N ASN A 36 3.04 8.95 2.55
CA ASN A 36 3.83 7.73 2.51
C ASN A 36 3.02 6.51 2.97
N PHE A 37 3.67 5.34 2.92
CA PHE A 37 3.13 4.11 3.48
C PHE A 37 3.79 3.80 4.82
N THR A 38 2.96 3.47 5.80
CA THR A 38 3.36 2.90 7.10
C THR A 38 3.00 1.42 7.15
N HIS A 39 3.53 0.70 8.16
CA HIS A 39 3.27 -0.74 8.37
C HIS A 39 3.48 -1.60 7.11
N ILE A 40 4.63 -1.43 6.46
CA ILE A 40 4.97 -2.14 5.22
C ILE A 40 5.32 -3.60 5.53
N LEU A 41 4.70 -4.52 4.80
CA LEU A 41 5.04 -5.94 4.78
C LEU A 41 5.54 -6.32 3.39
N MET A 42 6.81 -6.72 3.29
CA MET A 42 7.45 -7.17 2.06
C MET A 42 7.96 -8.60 2.23
N PRO A 43 7.87 -9.47 1.21
CA PRO A 43 8.51 -10.78 1.24
C PRO A 43 10.05 -10.63 1.26
N GLY A 44 10.71 -11.22 2.25
CA GLY A 44 12.17 -11.16 2.41
C GLY A 44 12.62 -10.58 3.76
N ALA A 45 13.92 -10.29 3.89
CA ALA A 45 14.46 -9.66 5.09
C ALA A 45 14.08 -8.18 5.13
N ALA A 46 12.95 -7.87 5.78
CA ALA A 46 12.48 -6.51 6.01
C ALA A 46 13.33 -5.79 7.07
N THR A 47 14.60 -5.53 6.76
CA THR A 47 15.36 -4.49 7.47
C THR A 47 14.74 -3.12 7.20
N PHE A 48 14.80 -2.20 8.17
CA PHE A 48 14.37 -0.80 7.99
C PHE A 48 15.00 -0.19 6.73
N ARG A 49 14.22 -0.11 5.65
CA ARG A 49 14.63 0.39 4.35
C ARG A 49 13.53 1.28 3.78
N GLN A 50 13.93 2.19 2.91
CA GLN A 50 13.00 3.00 2.13
C GLN A 50 12.68 2.24 0.84
N TYR A 51 11.40 2.08 0.55
CA TYR A 51 10.91 1.44 -0.68
C TYR A 51 10.37 2.51 -1.63
N ARG A 52 10.67 2.37 -2.93
CA ARG A 52 10.06 3.24 -3.93
C ARG A 52 8.80 2.58 -4.48
N VAL A 53 7.64 3.04 -3.99
CA VAL A 53 6.35 2.58 -4.50
C VAL A 53 6.10 3.17 -5.89
N SER A 54 5.84 2.31 -6.86
CA SER A 54 5.50 2.69 -8.24
C SER A 54 3.99 2.59 -8.50
N HIS A 55 3.36 1.56 -7.94
CA HIS A 55 1.94 1.30 -8.14
C HIS A 55 1.31 0.73 -6.88
N TRP A 56 -0.01 0.85 -6.79
CA TRP A 56 -0.79 0.23 -5.73
C TRP A 56 -2.05 -0.44 -6.27
N PHE A 57 -2.64 -1.31 -5.46
CA PHE A 57 -3.86 -2.02 -5.80
C PHE A 57 -4.76 -2.12 -4.56
N PRO A 58 -6.04 -1.70 -4.65
CA PRO A 58 -6.96 -1.78 -3.52
C PRO A 58 -7.19 -3.26 -3.18
N LEU A 59 -6.90 -3.62 -1.93
CA LEU A 59 -7.31 -4.92 -1.42
C LEU A 59 -8.82 -4.89 -1.20
N GLN A 60 -9.52 -5.93 -1.64
CA GLN A 60 -10.93 -6.05 -1.31
C GLN A 60 -11.06 -6.24 0.20
N ASP A 61 -11.82 -5.37 0.86
CA ASP A 61 -12.27 -5.62 2.22
C ASP A 61 -13.17 -6.87 2.18
N TYR A 62 -12.59 -8.05 2.40
CA TYR A 62 -13.33 -9.30 2.43
C TYR A 62 -14.27 -9.43 3.64
N HIS A 63 -14.45 -8.35 4.41
CA HIS A 63 -15.40 -8.27 5.50
C HIS A 63 -16.25 -7.01 5.37
N GLY A 64 -17.52 -7.21 5.00
CA GLY A 64 -18.60 -6.26 5.24
C GLY A 64 -18.87 -6.07 6.74
N LEU A 65 -17.87 -5.64 7.51
CA LEU A 65 -17.91 -5.32 8.94
C LEU A 65 -17.35 -3.90 9.16
N GLY A 66 -17.65 -2.98 8.24
CA GLY A 66 -17.30 -1.56 8.32
C GLY A 66 -18.51 -0.63 8.50
N LYS A 67 -19.67 -1.17 8.90
CA LYS A 67 -20.82 -0.39 9.38
C LYS A 67 -21.45 -1.09 10.58
N LEU A 68 -21.01 -0.69 11.78
CA LEU A 68 -21.84 -0.63 12.98
C LEU A 68 -21.68 0.78 13.55
#